data_AF-A0A502CV17-F1
#
_entry.id   AF-A0A502CV17-F1
#
_cell.length_a   1.000
_cell.length_b   1.000
_cell.length_c   1.000
_cell.angle_alpha   90.00
_cell.angle_beta   90.00
_cell.angle_gamma   90.00
#
_symmetry.space_group_name_H-M   'P 1'
#
loop_
_entity.id
_entity.type
_entity.pdbx_description
1 polymer ?
#
loop_
_entity_poly.entity_id
_entity_poly.type
_entity_poly.pdbx_seq_one_letter_code
_entity_poly.pdbx_strand_id
1 'polypeptide(L)'
;MLPTPDGGGGGGEKKGMDPAKVQDVVSRLGKAKADLQHAKQDADQAAHKLASSWHGPDSNRFQSQWKSDANHIDQTVLDVTEMHKRLQAEVAEQKAASN
;
A
#
# COMPACT_ATOMS: atom_id res chain seq x y z
N MET A 1 15.82 -59.38 -13.69
CA MET A 1 14.85 -58.64 -14.51
C MET A 1 13.92 -57.87 -13.58
N LEU A 2 13.77 -56.58 -13.83
CA LEU A 2 12.70 -55.71 -13.29
C LEU A 2 11.31 -56.21 -13.74
N PRO A 3 10.24 -55.79 -13.05
CA PRO A 3 9.52 -54.60 -13.51
C PRO A 3 9.19 -53.60 -12.39
N THR A 4 9.41 -52.31 -12.69
CA THR A 4 8.74 -51.15 -12.08
C THR A 4 7.35 -50.95 -12.69
N PRO A 5 6.40 -50.38 -11.93
CA PRO A 5 5.40 -49.45 -12.45
C PRO A 5 5.56 -48.09 -11.73
N ASP A 6 5.98 -47.03 -12.40
CA ASP A 6 5.18 -46.09 -13.21
C ASP A 6 4.10 -45.30 -12.43
N GLY A 7 4.38 -44.00 -12.25
CA GLY A 7 3.46 -42.97 -12.74
C GLY A 7 2.35 -42.47 -11.80
N GLY A 8 2.53 -41.25 -11.31
CA GLY A 8 1.46 -40.36 -10.83
C GLY A 8 1.99 -39.44 -9.73
N GLY A 9 2.31 -38.17 -9.92
CA GLY A 9 1.82 -37.20 -10.87
C GLY A 9 1.42 -35.95 -10.08
N GLY A 10 2.15 -34.85 -10.28
CA GLY A 10 1.63 -33.50 -10.02
C GLY A 10 1.46 -33.08 -8.55
N GLY A 11 2.52 -33.16 -7.75
CA GLY A 11 2.57 -32.53 -6.41
C GLY A 11 3.56 -31.38 -6.35
N GLY A 12 3.71 -30.59 -7.42
CA GLY A 12 4.57 -29.41 -7.43
C GLY A 12 3.97 -28.33 -6.51
N GLU A 13 4.28 -28.43 -5.22
CA GLU A 13 4.01 -27.38 -4.24
C GLU A 13 4.48 -26.05 -4.82
N LYS A 14 3.53 -25.11 -4.92
CA LYS A 14 3.73 -23.72 -5.37
C LYS A 14 4.65 -23.00 -4.37
N LYS A 15 5.95 -23.30 -4.37
CA LYS A 15 6.94 -22.61 -3.54
C LYS A 15 7.31 -21.29 -4.22
N GLY A 16 6.63 -20.22 -3.84
CA GLY A 16 6.89 -18.85 -4.30
C GLY A 16 5.62 -18.02 -4.48
N MET A 17 5.75 -16.70 -4.51
CA MET A 17 4.66 -15.79 -4.87
C MET A 17 4.39 -15.83 -6.38
N ASP A 18 3.13 -15.63 -6.76
CA ASP A 18 2.74 -15.42 -8.15
C ASP A 18 3.11 -13.99 -8.58
N PRO A 19 4.09 -13.79 -9.48
CA PRO A 19 4.59 -12.45 -9.81
C PRO A 19 3.52 -11.53 -10.39
N ALA A 20 2.55 -12.08 -11.13
CA ALA A 20 1.47 -11.28 -11.71
C ALA A 20 0.53 -10.75 -10.62
N LYS A 21 0.22 -11.58 -9.62
CA LYS A 21 -0.62 -11.17 -8.48
C LYS A 21 0.10 -10.17 -7.59
N VAL A 22 1.40 -10.35 -7.34
CA VAL A 22 2.16 -9.36 -6.54
C VAL A 22 2.25 -8.03 -7.28
N GLN A 23 2.46 -8.05 -8.60
CA GLN A 23 2.48 -6.81 -9.39
C GLN A 23 1.14 -6.07 -9.37
N ASP A 24 0.00 -6.78 -9.37
CA ASP A 24 -1.33 -6.18 -9.17
C ASP A 24 -1.44 -5.49 -7.80
N VAL A 25 -1.00 -6.15 -6.72
CA VAL A 25 -1.00 -5.56 -5.37
C VAL A 25 -0.11 -4.32 -5.30
N VAL A 26 1.12 -4.40 -5.83
CA VAL A 26 2.06 -3.26 -5.90
C VAL A 26 1.42 -2.07 -6.63
N SER A 27 0.76 -2.32 -7.77
CA SER A 27 0.08 -1.28 -8.54
C SER A 27 -1.07 -0.64 -7.76
N ARG A 28 -1.86 -1.43 -7.04
CA ARG A 28 -2.95 -0.94 -6.18
C ARG A 28 -2.45 -0.14 -4.99
N LEU A 29 -1.35 -0.56 -4.35
CA LEU A 29 -0.72 0.21 -3.27
C LEU A 29 -0.19 1.55 -3.78
N GLY A 30 0.44 1.56 -4.97
CA GLY A 30 0.89 2.78 -5.63
C GLY A 30 -0.27 3.76 -5.90
N LYS A 31 -1.40 3.24 -6.39
CA LYS A 31 -2.62 4.05 -6.59
C LYS A 31 -3.18 4.57 -5.27
N ALA A 32 -3.37 3.71 -4.28
CA ALA A 32 -3.92 4.09 -2.97
C ALA A 32 -3.08 5.18 -2.29
N LYS A 33 -1.75 5.09 -2.40
CA LYS A 33 -0.83 6.15 -1.96
C LYS A 33 -1.13 7.49 -2.64
N ALA A 34 -1.22 7.49 -3.97
CA ALA A 34 -1.47 8.72 -4.73
C ALA A 34 -2.84 9.32 -4.38
N ASP A 35 -3.87 8.48 -4.29
CA ASP A 35 -5.24 8.88 -3.95
C ASP A 35 -5.30 9.50 -2.53
N LEU A 36 -4.61 8.90 -1.54
CA LEU A 36 -4.52 9.44 -0.18
C LEU A 36 -3.80 10.80 -0.13
N GLN A 37 -2.68 10.92 -0.83
CA GLN A 37 -1.93 12.18 -0.90
C GLN A 37 -2.75 13.29 -1.55
N HIS A 38 -3.45 12.98 -2.64
CA HIS A 38 -4.30 13.95 -3.32
C HIS A 38 -5.50 14.37 -2.47
N ALA A 39 -6.19 13.42 -1.84
CA ALA A 39 -7.31 13.71 -0.95
C ALA A 39 -6.90 14.59 0.24
N LYS A 40 -5.72 14.32 0.83
CA LYS A 40 -5.15 15.17 1.88
C LYS A 40 -4.92 16.60 1.40
N GLN A 41 -4.29 16.77 0.23
CA GLN A 41 -3.99 18.10 -0.31
C GLN A 41 -5.26 18.92 -0.57
N ASP A 42 -6.30 18.29 -1.12
CA ASP A 42 -7.59 18.95 -1.36
C ASP A 42 -8.26 19.36 -0.05
N ALA A 43 -8.31 18.45 0.93
CA ALA A 43 -8.87 18.73 2.24
C ALA A 43 -8.08 19.79 3.02
N ASP A 44 -6.74 19.80 2.93
CA ASP A 44 -5.87 20.83 3.52
C ASP A 44 -6.22 22.22 2.96
N GLN A 45 -6.41 22.33 1.65
CA GLN A 45 -6.81 23.58 1.01
C GLN A 45 -8.21 24.03 1.45
N ALA A 46 -9.16 23.10 1.57
CA ALA A 46 -10.51 23.39 2.03
C ALA A 46 -10.52 23.85 3.50
N ALA A 47 -9.78 23.15 4.38
CA ALA A 47 -9.65 23.50 5.79
C ALA A 47 -8.99 24.88 5.99
N HIS A 48 -8.00 25.22 5.16
CA HIS A 48 -7.35 26.52 5.20
C HIS A 48 -8.28 27.66 4.75
N LYS A 49 -9.06 27.45 3.68
CA LYS A 49 -10.08 28.41 3.24
C LYS A 49 -11.13 28.63 4.33
N LEU A 50 -11.59 27.54 4.97
CA LEU A 50 -12.57 27.59 6.04
C LEU A 50 -12.07 28.37 7.27
N ALA A 51 -10.79 28.25 7.61
CA ALA A 51 -10.17 28.98 8.73
C ALA A 51 -10.31 30.51 8.61
N SER A 52 -10.36 31.02 7.37
CA SER A 52 -10.49 32.46 7.12
C SER A 52 -11.88 33.02 7.42
N SER A 53 -12.91 32.17 7.39
CA SER A 53 -14.33 32.56 7.52
C SER A 53 -15.01 31.99 8.76
N TRP A 54 -14.33 31.15 9.54
CA TRP A 54 -14.87 30.51 10.74
C TRP A 54 -13.98 30.77 11.95
N HIS A 55 -14.54 31.46 12.95
CA HIS A 55 -13.84 31.86 14.17
C HIS A 55 -14.53 31.30 15.42
N GLY A 56 -13.78 31.27 16.52
CA GLY A 56 -14.27 30.84 17.83
C GLY A 56 -13.77 29.45 18.24
N PRO A 57 -14.20 28.97 19.42
CA PRO A 57 -13.69 27.74 20.02
C PRO A 57 -13.88 26.49 19.15
N ASP A 58 -15.00 26.39 18.43
CA ASP A 58 -15.29 25.25 17.57
C ASP A 58 -14.36 25.19 16.34
N SER A 59 -14.03 26.36 15.77
CA SER A 59 -13.05 26.46 14.68
C SER A 59 -11.67 25.99 15.16
N ASN A 60 -11.23 26.44 16.34
CA ASN A 60 -9.96 25.99 16.92
C ASN A 60 -9.93 24.47 17.16
N ARG A 61 -11.04 23.89 17.65
CA ARG A 61 -11.17 22.45 17.85
C ARG A 61 -11.09 21.70 16.52
N PHE A 62 -11.81 22.16 15.49
CA PHE A 62 -11.75 21.57 14.16
C PHE A 62 -10.34 21.63 13.58
N GLN A 63 -9.68 22.79 13.61
CA GLN A 63 -8.33 22.95 13.05
C GLN A 63 -7.31 22.05 13.77
N SER A 64 -7.44 21.89 15.09
CA SER A 64 -6.60 20.96 15.85
C SER A 64 -6.85 19.50 15.49
N GLN A 65 -8.12 19.12 15.30
CA GLN A 65 -8.48 17.76 14.90
C GLN A 65 -7.99 17.46 13.48
N TRP A 66 -8.23 18.39 12.54
CA TRP A 66 -7.77 18.29 11.16
C TRP A 66 -6.26 18.08 11.08
N LYS A 67 -5.48 18.84 11.85
CA LYS A 67 -4.02 18.67 11.92
C LYS A 67 -3.62 17.26 12.39
N SER A 68 -4.34 16.69 13.35
CA SER A 68 -4.09 15.32 13.81
C SER A 68 -4.39 14.30 12.71
N ASP A 69 -5.51 14.46 12.03
CA ASP A 69 -5.95 13.53 10.98
C ASP A 69 -5.05 13.61 9.73
N ALA A 70 -4.62 14.83 9.37
CA ALA A 70 -3.63 15.06 8.32
C ALA A 70 -2.32 14.32 8.59
N ASN A 71 -1.83 14.33 9.83
CA ASN A 71 -0.64 13.58 10.23
C ASN A 71 -0.87 12.05 10.16
N HIS A 72 -2.05 11.56 10.50
CA HIS A 72 -2.39 10.14 10.36
C HIS A 72 -2.41 9.70 8.88
N ILE A 73 -2.89 10.56 7.98
CA ILE A 73 -2.84 10.30 6.54
C ILE A 73 -1.38 10.25 6.07
N ASP A 74 -0.55 11.19 6.49
CA ASP A 74 0.89 11.18 6.16
C ASP A 74 1.57 9.89 6.65
N GLN A 75 1.27 9.45 7.88
CA GLN A 75 1.80 8.18 8.40
C GLN A 75 1.31 6.98 7.58
N THR A 76 0.03 6.95 7.21
CA THR A 76 -0.53 5.89 6.37
C THR A 76 0.14 5.83 5.00
N VAL A 77 0.45 6.99 4.40
CA VAL A 77 1.20 7.09 3.14
C VAL A 77 2.61 6.53 3.28
N LEU A 78 3.28 6.75 4.42
CA LEU A 78 4.59 6.15 4.71
C LEU A 78 4.48 4.62 4.83
N ASP A 79 3.50 4.13 5.59
CA ASP A 79 3.30 2.69 5.79
C ASP A 79 3.00 1.97 4.46
N VAL A 80 2.15 2.56 3.60
CA VAL A 80 1.88 2.04 2.25
C VAL A 80 3.13 2.09 1.37
N THR A 81 3.94 3.14 1.48
CA THR A 81 5.21 3.24 0.76
C THR A 81 6.18 2.14 1.18
N GLU A 82 6.28 1.83 2.47
CA GLU A 82 7.12 0.76 2.98
C GLU A 82 6.62 -0.63 2.57
N MET A 83 5.31 -0.88 2.62
CA MET A 83 4.72 -2.12 2.09
C MET A 83 5.01 -2.31 0.59
N HIS A 84 4.88 -1.24 -0.20
CA HIS A 84 5.19 -1.26 -1.62
C HIS A 84 6.66 -1.62 -1.88
N LYS A 85 7.61 -1.01 -1.16
CA LYS A 85 9.04 -1.31 -1.27
C LYS A 85 9.35 -2.77 -0.90
N ARG A 86 8.78 -3.26 0.21
CA ARG A 86 8.98 -4.64 0.67
C ARG A 86 8.49 -5.64 -0.38
N LEU A 87 7.28 -5.47 -0.91
CA LEU A 87 6.77 -6.36 -1.96
C LEU A 87 7.61 -6.33 -3.23
N GLN A 88 8.17 -5.17 -3.61
CA GLN A 88 9.10 -5.10 -4.75
C GLN A 88 10.41 -5.85 -4.48
N ALA A 89 10.95 -5.76 -3.27
CA ALA A 89 12.16 -6.49 -2.88
C ALA A 89 11.93 -8.00 -2.90
N GLU A 90 10.83 -8.47 -2.30
CA GLU A 90 10.43 -9.89 -2.29
C GLU A 90 10.29 -10.47 -3.72
N VAL A 91 9.72 -9.71 -4.66
CA VAL A 91 9.63 -10.12 -6.07
C VAL A 91 11.00 -10.21 -6.72
N ALA A 92 11.90 -9.28 -6.41
CA ALA A 92 13.27 -9.29 -6.96
C ALA A 92 14.08 -10.48 -6.41
N GLU A 93 13.98 -10.75 -5.11
CA GLU A 93 14.64 -11.89 -4.46
C GLU A 93 14.14 -13.22 -5.01
N GLN A 94 12.82 -13.39 -5.17
CA GLN A 94 12.28 -14.61 -5.76
C GLN A 94 12.73 -14.83 -7.21
N LYS A 95 12.82 -13.76 -8.01
CA LYS A 95 13.36 -13.85 -9.38
C LYS A 95 14.83 -14.24 -9.39
N ALA A 96 15.63 -13.72 -8.46
CA ALA A 96 17.03 -14.09 -8.32
C ALA A 96 17.22 -15.55 -7.86
N ALA A 97 16.34 -16.04 -6.99
CA ALA A 97 16.38 -17.42 -6.49
C ALA A 97 15.81 -18.47 -7.47
N SER A 98 15.05 -18.04 -8.48
CA SER A 98 14.45 -18.91 -9.50
C SER A 98 15.29 -19.03 -10.79
N ASN A 99 16.40 -18.30 -10.88
CA ASN A 99 17.39 -18.34 -11.96
C ASN A 99 18.67 -19.04 -11.51
#